data_AF-A0A3D8PQ78-F1
#
_entry.id   AF-A0A3D8PQ78-F1
#
_cell.length_a   1.000
_cell.length_b   1.000
_cell.length_c   1.000
_cell.angle_alpha   90.00
_cell.angle_beta   90.00
_cell.angle_gamma   90.00
#
_symmetry.space_group_name_H-M   'P 1'
#
loop_
_entity.id
_entity.type
_entity.pdbx_description
1 polymer ?
#
loop_
_entity_poly.entity_id
_entity_poly.type
_entity_poly.pdbx_seq_one_letter_code
_entity_poly.pdbx_strand_id
1 'polypeptide(L)'
;MNNYFNYIIQPGDNYSLLAQRFHTTTEEIIAVNPRVNPYYLSIGQQISIPISKQAYRPMQEKHCISQAEVDYRNDLRSLWEEHVAWTRMAIISLVFKLPDVDFVIARLLKNATDMGNMIRRLYGDVAAETYASLIKGHLLIAADLVKAALAGDQQAVMAADKRWHENADEIAVFLNSINRFLTEKAVREMFYHHLDLTKQEAVAMINMDYQKDIDVYDKIEKQAREMADAISDAMVKGYPSMF
;
A
#
# COMPACT_ATOMS: atom_id res chain seq x y z
N MET A 1 44.95 14.82 11.67
CA MET A 1 43.93 15.21 10.68
C MET A 1 42.61 15.31 11.42
N ASN A 2 41.95 16.46 11.34
CA ASN A 2 40.67 16.66 12.01
C ASN A 2 39.63 15.72 11.41
N ASN A 3 39.13 14.78 12.21
CA ASN A 3 38.30 13.67 11.75
C ASN A 3 36.81 14.06 11.84
N TYR A 4 36.42 15.13 11.13
CA TYR A 4 35.06 15.65 11.07
C TYR A 4 34.80 16.35 9.73
N PHE A 5 33.53 16.45 9.30
CA PHE A 5 33.10 17.24 8.15
C PHE A 5 32.11 18.33 8.56
N ASN A 6 31.93 19.35 7.71
CA ASN A 6 31.00 20.45 7.96
C ASN A 6 29.59 20.10 7.46
N TYR A 7 28.57 20.35 8.27
CA TYR A 7 27.16 20.14 7.95
C TYR A 7 26.35 21.40 8.20
N ILE A 8 25.39 21.70 7.32
CA ILE A 8 24.49 22.85 7.43
C ILE A 8 23.14 22.34 7.94
N ILE A 9 22.72 22.82 9.12
CA ILE A 9 21.45 22.48 9.76
C ILE A 9 20.27 22.75 8.82
N GLN A 10 19.42 21.75 8.64
CA GLN A 10 18.18 21.78 7.87
C GLN A 10 16.95 21.90 8.78
N PRO A 11 15.78 22.29 8.24
CA PRO A 11 14.52 22.25 9.00
C PRO A 11 14.26 20.84 9.58
N GLY A 12 14.03 20.76 10.89
CA GLY A 12 13.74 19.51 11.61
C GLY A 12 14.96 18.79 12.19
N ASP A 13 16.18 19.26 11.92
CA ASP A 13 17.38 18.65 12.50
C ASP A 13 17.49 18.87 14.02
N ASN A 14 17.96 17.84 14.71
CA ASN A 14 18.46 17.93 16.08
C ASN A 14 19.65 16.99 16.26
N TYR A 15 20.44 17.17 17.32
CA TYR A 15 21.66 16.37 17.51
C TYR A 15 21.41 14.87 17.63
N SER A 16 20.26 14.43 18.14
CA SER A 16 19.93 12.99 18.20
C SER A 16 19.73 12.41 16.80
N LEU A 17 18.95 13.09 15.95
CA LEU A 17 18.73 12.68 14.55
C LEU A 17 20.04 12.72 13.74
N LEU A 18 20.86 13.75 13.95
CA LEU A 18 22.16 13.86 13.28
C LEU A 18 23.14 12.79 13.75
N ALA A 19 23.16 12.47 15.04
CA ALA A 19 23.97 11.39 15.60
C ALA A 19 23.59 10.04 14.99
N GLN A 20 22.28 9.75 14.90
CA GLN A 20 21.79 8.55 14.24
C GLN A 20 22.18 8.51 12.76
N ARG A 21 21.95 9.61 12.04
CA ARG A 21 22.19 9.74 10.60
C ARG A 21 23.67 9.54 10.23
N PHE A 22 24.57 10.08 11.04
CA PHE A 22 26.01 10.07 10.76
C PHE A 22 26.79 9.04 11.59
N HIS A 23 26.08 8.10 12.23
CA HIS A 23 26.67 6.99 12.97
C HIS A 23 27.70 7.45 14.02
N THR A 24 27.34 8.48 14.78
CA THR A 24 28.10 9.05 15.90
C THR A 24 27.16 9.20 17.12
N THR A 25 27.59 9.88 18.19
CA THR A 25 26.72 10.20 19.33
C THR A 25 26.46 11.70 19.46
N THR A 26 25.37 12.05 20.13
CA THR A 26 25.05 13.45 20.44
C THR A 26 26.20 14.11 21.21
N GLU A 27 26.81 13.37 22.14
CA GLU A 27 27.95 13.84 22.94
C GLU A 27 29.18 14.10 22.07
N GLU A 28 29.46 13.24 21.09
CA GLU A 28 30.56 13.42 20.14
C GLU A 28 30.33 14.65 19.24
N ILE A 29 29.09 14.87 18.77
CA ILE A 29 28.75 16.08 18.01
C ILE A 29 28.88 17.33 18.88
N ILE A 30 28.40 17.31 20.13
CA ILE A 30 28.51 18.45 21.04
C ILE A 30 29.98 18.77 21.35
N ALA A 31 30.81 17.74 21.58
CA ALA A 31 32.22 17.89 21.92
C ALA A 31 33.03 18.60 20.81
N VAL A 32 32.69 18.37 19.54
CA VAL A 32 33.35 19.04 18.40
C VAL A 32 32.72 20.40 18.04
N ASN A 33 31.64 20.81 18.71
CA ASN A 33 30.97 22.09 18.53
C ASN A 33 30.83 22.89 19.85
N PRO A 34 31.92 23.19 20.59
CA PRO A 34 31.85 23.78 21.92
C PRO A 34 31.23 25.20 21.98
N ARG A 35 31.05 25.85 20.82
CA ARG A 35 30.46 27.20 20.70
C ARG A 35 29.00 27.18 20.23
N VAL A 36 28.43 26.00 19.99
CA VAL A 36 27.04 25.84 19.54
C VAL A 36 26.19 25.39 20.71
N ASN A 37 25.09 26.08 20.97
CA ASN A 37 24.16 25.67 22.01
C ASN A 37 23.38 24.43 21.53
N PRO A 38 23.47 23.28 22.25
CA PRO A 38 22.83 22.03 21.83
C PRO A 38 21.31 22.06 21.83
N TYR A 39 20.69 22.99 22.56
CA TYR A 39 19.23 23.12 22.64
C TYR A 39 18.66 24.11 21.62
N TYR A 40 19.51 24.83 20.89
CA TYR A 40 19.11 25.86 19.95
C TYR A 40 19.94 25.80 18.67
N LEU A 41 19.52 24.95 17.74
CA LEU A 41 20.06 24.88 16.39
C LEU A 41 19.26 25.79 15.45
N SER A 42 19.96 26.64 14.70
CA SER A 42 19.35 27.51 13.71
C SER A 42 19.46 26.89 12.31
N ILE A 43 18.38 26.94 11.53
CA ILE A 43 18.41 26.52 10.12
C ILE A 43 19.47 27.35 9.37
N GLY A 44 20.31 26.68 8.58
CA GLY A 44 21.45 27.31 7.90
C GLY A 44 22.72 27.43 8.74
N GLN A 45 22.67 27.08 10.03
CA GLN A 45 23.86 27.06 10.89
C GLN A 45 24.82 25.94 10.47
N GLN A 46 26.11 26.24 10.39
CA GLN A 46 27.13 25.23 10.13
C GLN A 46 27.66 24.64 11.44
N ILE A 47 27.71 23.31 11.50
CA ILE A 47 28.29 22.53 12.61
C ILE A 47 29.30 21.51 12.06
N SER A 48 30.19 21.03 12.92
CA SER A 48 31.11 19.93 12.62
C SER A 48 30.48 18.59 13.03
N ILE A 49 30.46 17.61 12.14
CA ILE A 49 30.03 16.24 12.44
C ILE A 49 31.26 15.34 12.48
N PRO A 50 31.56 14.69 13.62
CA PRO A 50 32.70 13.81 13.72
C PRO A 50 32.52 12.56 12.83
N ILE A 51 33.60 12.19 12.16
CA ILE A 51 33.70 10.94 11.38
C ILE A 51 34.26 9.90 12.34
N SER A 52 33.40 9.16 13.03
CA SER A 52 33.87 8.11 13.93
C SER A 52 34.55 6.98 13.15
N LYS A 53 35.78 6.62 13.54
CA LYS A 53 36.47 5.39 13.04
C LYS A 53 36.03 4.14 13.79
N GLN A 54 35.23 4.27 14.86
CA GLN A 54 34.77 3.16 15.68
C GLN A 54 33.31 3.36 16.07
N ALA A 55 32.43 2.84 15.22
CA ALA A 55 31.12 2.39 15.65
C ALA A 55 30.90 0.95 15.16
N TYR A 56 31.81 0.04 15.49
CA TYR A 56 31.43 -1.37 15.61
C TYR A 56 30.69 -1.53 16.94
N ARG A 57 29.51 -0.93 17.03
CA ARG A 57 28.45 -1.54 17.83
C ARG A 57 28.08 -2.80 17.05
N PRO A 58 27.91 -3.98 17.66
CA PRO A 58 27.13 -5.00 16.98
C PRO A 58 25.84 -4.27 16.61
N MET A 59 25.59 -4.11 15.31
CA MET A 59 24.29 -3.61 14.89
C MET A 59 23.29 -4.42 15.70
N GLN A 60 22.36 -3.77 16.39
CA GLN A 60 21.06 -4.40 16.62
C GLN A 60 20.78 -5.16 15.35
N GLU A 61 20.71 -6.50 15.44
CA GLU A 61 20.73 -7.40 14.28
C GLU A 61 20.03 -6.67 13.16
N LYS A 62 20.77 -6.31 12.09
CA LYS A 62 20.12 -5.76 10.90
C LYS A 62 18.98 -6.73 10.67
N HIS A 63 17.74 -6.26 10.83
CA HIS A 63 16.60 -7.06 10.44
C HIS A 63 16.71 -7.13 8.92
N CYS A 64 17.51 -8.08 8.47
CA CYS A 64 17.72 -8.38 7.08
C CYS A 64 16.44 -9.09 6.67
N ILE A 65 15.65 -8.39 5.86
CA ILE A 65 14.50 -8.97 5.18
C ILE A 65 15.02 -10.18 4.38
N SER A 66 14.45 -11.37 4.59
CA SER A 66 14.88 -12.53 3.83
C SER A 66 14.42 -12.43 2.38
N GLN A 67 15.00 -13.24 1.50
CA GLN A 67 14.52 -13.33 0.12
C GLN A 67 13.05 -13.76 0.06
N ALA A 68 12.61 -14.66 0.95
CA ALA A 68 11.22 -15.11 0.98
C ALA A 68 10.26 -13.98 1.34
N GLU A 69 10.66 -13.07 2.23
CA GLU A 69 9.88 -11.87 2.55
C GLU A 69 9.83 -10.90 1.36
N VAL A 70 10.98 -10.64 0.71
CA VAL A 70 11.03 -9.77 -0.49
C VAL A 70 10.12 -10.30 -1.59
N ASP A 71 10.22 -11.60 -1.89
CA ASP A 71 9.43 -12.25 -2.93
C ASP A 71 7.94 -12.15 -2.61
N TYR A 72 7.54 -12.47 -1.38
CA TYR A 72 6.14 -12.39 -0.94
C TYR A 72 5.55 -10.98 -1.08
N ARG A 73 6.30 -9.95 -0.68
CA ARG A 73 5.87 -8.55 -0.80
C ARG A 73 5.71 -8.13 -2.25
N ASN A 74 6.66 -8.51 -3.11
CA ASN A 74 6.62 -8.17 -4.53
C ASN A 74 5.51 -8.91 -5.27
N ASP A 75 5.27 -10.18 -4.94
CA ASP A 75 4.17 -10.97 -5.50
C ASP A 75 2.81 -10.35 -5.11
N LEU A 76 2.65 -9.95 -3.84
CA LEU A 76 1.41 -9.32 -3.40
C LEU A 76 1.20 -7.94 -4.05
N ARG A 77 2.25 -7.12 -4.19
CA ARG A 77 2.17 -5.86 -4.97
C ARG A 77 1.75 -6.12 -6.40
N SER A 78 2.37 -7.10 -7.06
CA SER A 78 2.06 -7.47 -8.45
C SER A 78 0.58 -7.86 -8.58
N LEU A 79 0.04 -8.65 -7.65
CA LEU A 79 -1.37 -9.03 -7.66
C LEU A 79 -2.32 -7.84 -7.48
N TRP A 80 -1.98 -6.87 -6.62
CA TRP A 80 -2.78 -5.64 -6.45
C TRP A 80 -2.67 -4.69 -7.63
N GLU A 81 -1.50 -4.57 -8.26
CA GLU A 81 -1.31 -3.81 -9.51
C GLU A 81 -2.09 -4.45 -10.66
N GLU A 82 -2.03 -5.78 -10.80
CA GLU A 82 -2.87 -6.53 -11.74
C GLU A 82 -4.36 -6.29 -11.46
N HIS A 83 -4.78 -6.34 -10.20
CA HIS A 83 -6.17 -6.12 -9.81
C HIS A 83 -6.71 -4.80 -10.34
N VAL A 84 -5.98 -3.71 -10.12
CA VAL A 84 -6.42 -2.38 -10.56
C VAL A 84 -6.27 -2.18 -12.06
N ALA A 85 -5.21 -2.72 -12.68
CA ALA A 85 -5.02 -2.66 -14.13
C ALA A 85 -6.12 -3.41 -14.89
N TRP A 86 -6.45 -4.65 -14.48
CA TRP A 86 -7.52 -5.43 -15.11
C TRP A 86 -8.91 -4.83 -14.83
N THR A 87 -9.11 -4.19 -13.67
CA THR A 87 -10.35 -3.45 -13.38
C THR A 87 -10.52 -2.26 -14.32
N ARG A 88 -9.47 -1.44 -14.49
CA ARG A 88 -9.45 -0.36 -15.46
C ARG A 88 -9.76 -0.85 -16.88
N MET A 89 -9.12 -1.93 -17.32
CA MET A 89 -9.39 -2.53 -18.63
C MET A 89 -10.85 -2.98 -18.75
N ALA A 90 -11.43 -3.57 -17.70
CA ALA A 90 -12.84 -3.97 -17.70
C ALA A 90 -13.78 -2.76 -17.79
N ILE A 91 -13.49 -1.67 -17.07
CA ILE A 91 -14.24 -0.40 -17.16
C ILE A 91 -14.18 0.13 -18.59
N ILE A 92 -12.99 0.21 -19.19
CA ILE A 92 -12.80 0.66 -20.58
C ILE A 92 -13.61 -0.22 -21.54
N SER A 93 -13.49 -1.55 -21.46
CA SER A 93 -14.22 -2.47 -22.33
C SER A 93 -15.73 -2.38 -22.17
N LEU A 94 -16.24 -2.17 -20.95
CA LEU A 94 -17.67 -1.97 -20.70
C LEU A 94 -18.17 -0.64 -21.29
N VAL A 95 -17.47 0.46 -21.05
CA VAL A 95 -17.85 1.80 -21.51
C VAL A 95 -17.87 1.90 -23.03
N PHE A 96 -16.82 1.39 -23.69
CA PHE A 96 -16.70 1.44 -25.14
C PHE A 96 -17.31 0.24 -25.87
N LYS A 97 -17.92 -0.70 -25.13
CA LYS A 97 -18.54 -1.92 -25.68
C LYS A 97 -17.56 -2.71 -26.55
N LEU A 98 -16.33 -2.85 -26.06
CA LEU A 98 -15.28 -3.56 -26.77
C LEU A 98 -15.61 -5.07 -26.83
N PRO A 99 -15.27 -5.75 -27.94
CA PRO A 99 -15.58 -7.17 -28.12
C PRO A 99 -14.74 -8.09 -27.22
N ASP A 100 -13.79 -7.55 -26.46
CA ASP A 100 -12.90 -8.28 -25.55
C ASP A 100 -13.44 -8.37 -24.11
N VAL A 101 -14.57 -7.73 -23.81
CA VAL A 101 -15.07 -7.54 -22.43
C VAL A 101 -15.16 -8.84 -21.63
N ASP A 102 -15.63 -9.93 -22.23
CA ASP A 102 -15.75 -11.22 -21.56
C ASP A 102 -14.38 -11.83 -21.24
N PHE A 103 -13.38 -11.65 -22.11
CA PHE A 103 -12.02 -12.13 -21.91
C PHE A 103 -11.31 -11.33 -20.81
N VAL A 104 -11.50 -10.01 -20.80
CA VAL A 104 -10.94 -9.11 -19.79
C VAL A 104 -11.55 -9.40 -18.41
N ILE A 105 -12.88 -9.54 -18.32
CA ILE A 105 -13.56 -9.90 -17.07
C ILE A 105 -13.11 -11.28 -16.59
N ALA A 106 -12.97 -12.27 -17.49
CA ALA A 106 -12.47 -13.59 -17.11
C ALA A 106 -11.06 -13.54 -16.50
N ARG A 107 -10.15 -12.73 -17.09
CA ARG A 107 -8.80 -12.54 -16.54
C ARG A 107 -8.81 -11.80 -15.20
N LEU A 108 -9.68 -10.81 -15.04
CA LEU A 108 -9.88 -10.09 -13.79
C LEU A 108 -10.38 -11.04 -12.68
N LEU A 109 -11.35 -11.90 -12.96
CA LEU A 109 -11.84 -12.88 -11.99
C LEU A 109 -10.81 -13.97 -11.64
N LYS A 110 -9.85 -14.26 -12.55
CA LYS A 110 -8.70 -15.12 -12.23
C LYS A 110 -7.80 -14.46 -11.17
N ASN A 111 -7.57 -13.14 -11.24
CA ASN A 111 -6.75 -12.41 -10.25
C ASN A 111 -7.28 -12.62 -8.82
N ALA A 112 -8.60 -12.64 -8.60
CA ALA A 112 -9.18 -12.95 -7.29
C ALA A 112 -8.79 -14.35 -6.77
N THR A 113 -8.68 -15.34 -7.67
CA THR A 113 -8.22 -16.69 -7.32
C THR A 113 -6.74 -16.69 -6.98
N ASP A 114 -5.94 -15.95 -7.73
CA ASP A 114 -4.50 -15.79 -7.50
C ASP A 114 -4.24 -15.11 -6.15
N MET A 115 -5.01 -14.08 -5.79
CA MET A 115 -5.00 -13.43 -4.47
C MET A 115 -5.34 -14.39 -3.32
N GLY A 116 -6.36 -15.24 -3.48
CA GLY A 116 -6.66 -16.30 -2.51
C GLY A 116 -5.49 -17.27 -2.33
N ASN A 117 -4.86 -17.68 -3.43
CA ASN A 117 -3.72 -18.59 -3.39
C ASN A 117 -2.50 -17.98 -2.67
N MET A 118 -2.33 -16.65 -2.69
CA MET A 118 -1.24 -15.95 -2.01
C MET A 118 -1.27 -16.16 -0.48
N ILE A 119 -2.45 -16.33 0.11
CA ILE A 119 -2.61 -16.54 1.55
C ILE A 119 -2.73 -18.02 1.95
N ARG A 120 -2.86 -18.92 0.96
CA ARG A 120 -3.12 -20.37 1.17
C ARG A 120 -2.05 -21.05 2.00
N ARG A 121 -0.78 -20.74 1.77
CA ARG A 121 0.34 -21.35 2.52
C ARG A 121 0.33 -20.96 4.01
N LEU A 122 -0.24 -19.80 4.35
CA LEU A 122 -0.28 -19.26 5.72
C LEU A 122 -1.51 -19.74 6.49
N TYR A 123 -2.67 -19.82 5.81
CA TYR A 123 -3.97 -20.00 6.45
C TYR A 123 -4.77 -21.24 5.99
N GLY A 124 -4.25 -21.99 5.01
CA GLY A 124 -4.90 -23.19 4.47
C GLY A 124 -6.00 -22.90 3.44
N ASP A 125 -6.58 -23.98 2.93
CA ASP A 125 -7.47 -23.94 1.76
C ASP A 125 -8.77 -23.17 2.00
N VAL A 126 -9.41 -23.37 3.16
CA VAL A 126 -10.68 -22.72 3.51
C VAL A 126 -10.53 -21.21 3.52
N ALA A 127 -9.46 -20.68 4.12
CA ALA A 127 -9.20 -19.24 4.15
C ALA A 127 -8.91 -18.69 2.77
N ALA A 128 -8.07 -19.38 1.98
CA ALA A 128 -7.76 -18.99 0.61
C ALA A 128 -9.00 -18.92 -0.28
N GLU A 129 -9.87 -19.93 -0.21
CA GLU A 129 -11.11 -20.00 -0.99
C GLU A 129 -12.12 -18.94 -0.54
N THR A 130 -12.22 -18.69 0.77
CA THR A 130 -13.07 -17.63 1.32
C THR A 130 -12.62 -16.26 0.81
N TYR A 131 -11.32 -15.96 0.89
CA TYR A 131 -10.77 -14.69 0.40
C TYR A 131 -11.00 -14.51 -1.11
N ALA A 132 -10.70 -15.54 -1.90
CA ALA A 132 -10.95 -15.52 -3.34
C ALA A 132 -12.43 -15.27 -3.67
N SER A 133 -13.35 -15.89 -2.92
CA SER A 133 -14.79 -15.69 -3.10
C SER A 133 -15.21 -14.26 -2.81
N LEU A 134 -14.75 -13.68 -1.70
CA LEU A 134 -15.04 -12.30 -1.32
C LEU A 134 -14.53 -11.31 -2.39
N ILE A 135 -13.30 -11.49 -2.89
CA ILE A 135 -12.74 -10.65 -3.94
C ILE A 135 -13.45 -10.87 -5.29
N LYS A 136 -13.89 -12.09 -5.63
CA LYS A 136 -14.73 -12.31 -6.82
C LYS A 136 -16.05 -11.55 -6.71
N GLY A 137 -16.70 -11.61 -5.55
CA GLY A 137 -17.91 -10.84 -5.26
C GLY A 137 -17.67 -9.33 -5.44
N HIS A 138 -16.58 -8.83 -4.87
CA HIS A 138 -16.14 -7.44 -5.02
C HIS A 138 -16.10 -6.98 -6.49
N LEU A 139 -15.42 -7.76 -7.33
CA LEU A 139 -15.23 -7.46 -8.75
C LEU A 139 -16.54 -7.52 -9.55
N LEU A 140 -17.40 -8.48 -9.24
CA LEU A 140 -18.71 -8.61 -9.90
C LEU A 140 -19.64 -7.44 -9.53
N ILE A 141 -19.65 -7.00 -8.27
CA ILE A 141 -20.45 -5.85 -7.82
C ILE A 141 -19.94 -4.56 -8.49
N ALA A 142 -18.63 -4.38 -8.63
CA ALA A 142 -18.05 -3.26 -9.36
C ALA A 142 -18.52 -3.24 -10.83
N ALA A 143 -18.51 -4.39 -11.51
CA ALA A 143 -19.02 -4.51 -12.88
C ALA A 143 -20.53 -4.21 -12.98
N ASP A 144 -21.33 -4.68 -12.02
CA ASP A 144 -22.76 -4.33 -11.93
C ASP A 144 -22.97 -2.82 -11.77
N LEU A 145 -22.17 -2.16 -10.92
CA LEU A 145 -22.23 -0.72 -10.68
C LEU A 145 -21.95 0.05 -11.98
N VAL A 146 -20.90 -0.31 -12.72
CA VAL A 146 -20.56 0.32 -14.01
C VAL A 146 -21.67 0.11 -15.03
N LYS A 147 -22.22 -1.11 -15.14
CA LYS A 147 -23.35 -1.41 -16.04
C LYS A 147 -24.60 -0.59 -15.70
N ALA A 148 -24.92 -0.46 -14.41
CA ALA A 148 -26.04 0.34 -13.94
C ALA A 148 -25.84 1.83 -14.27
N ALA A 149 -24.64 2.35 -14.05
CA ALA A 149 -24.30 3.73 -14.39
C ALA A 149 -24.43 4.01 -15.90
N LEU A 150 -23.93 3.11 -16.75
CA LEU A 150 -24.07 3.18 -18.21
C LEU A 150 -25.54 3.12 -18.67
N ALA A 151 -26.41 2.42 -17.93
CA ALA A 151 -27.84 2.36 -18.19
C ALA A 151 -28.61 3.60 -17.67
N GLY A 152 -27.95 4.50 -16.93
CA GLY A 152 -28.59 5.63 -16.26
C GLY A 152 -29.47 5.23 -15.07
N ASP A 153 -29.36 4.00 -14.58
CA ASP A 153 -30.18 3.47 -13.50
C ASP A 153 -29.59 3.85 -12.13
N GLN A 154 -29.99 5.02 -11.64
CA GLN A 154 -29.50 5.56 -10.36
C GLN A 154 -29.88 4.66 -9.17
N GLN A 155 -31.02 3.97 -9.22
CA GLN A 155 -31.45 3.09 -8.14
C GLN A 155 -30.55 1.85 -8.07
N ALA A 156 -30.23 1.25 -9.22
CA ALA A 156 -29.30 0.14 -9.30
C ALA A 156 -27.87 0.55 -8.93
N VAL A 157 -27.42 1.77 -9.28
CA VAL A 157 -26.13 2.31 -8.84
C VAL A 157 -26.07 2.41 -7.32
N MET A 158 -27.08 3.02 -6.68
CA MET A 158 -27.12 3.13 -5.21
C MET A 158 -27.17 1.76 -4.52
N ALA A 159 -27.92 0.82 -5.09
CA ALA A 159 -28.00 -0.54 -4.54
C ALA A 159 -26.67 -1.30 -4.69
N ALA A 160 -25.98 -1.17 -5.84
CA ALA A 160 -24.67 -1.77 -6.05
C ALA A 160 -23.60 -1.15 -5.15
N ASP A 161 -23.56 0.19 -5.02
CA ASP A 161 -22.62 0.89 -4.13
C ASP A 161 -22.79 0.45 -2.66
N LYS A 162 -24.03 0.29 -2.17
CA LYS A 162 -24.31 -0.26 -0.84
C LYS A 162 -23.76 -1.68 -0.68
N ARG A 163 -24.09 -2.58 -1.62
CA ARG A 163 -23.57 -3.97 -1.61
C ARG A 163 -22.05 -4.02 -1.65
N TRP A 164 -21.42 -3.07 -2.34
CA TRP A 164 -19.97 -3.03 -2.48
C TRP A 164 -19.28 -2.64 -1.17
N HIS A 165 -19.85 -1.70 -0.42
CA HIS A 165 -19.39 -1.35 0.93
C HIS A 165 -19.63 -2.50 1.93
N GLU A 166 -20.77 -3.20 1.83
CA GLU A 166 -21.04 -4.39 2.65
C GLU A 166 -20.01 -5.50 2.38
N ASN A 167 -19.66 -5.75 1.12
CA ASN A 167 -18.61 -6.69 0.75
C ASN A 167 -17.21 -6.24 1.25
N ALA A 168 -16.90 -4.93 1.21
CA ALA A 168 -15.68 -4.41 1.81
C ALA A 168 -15.63 -4.63 3.33
N ASP A 169 -16.77 -4.51 4.03
CA ASP A 169 -16.88 -4.82 5.45
C ASP A 169 -16.66 -6.32 5.73
N GLU A 170 -17.22 -7.20 4.90
CA GLU A 170 -16.99 -8.65 5.00
C GLU A 170 -15.51 -9.01 4.79
N ILE A 171 -14.83 -8.38 3.83
CA ILE A 171 -13.39 -8.55 3.62
C ILE A 171 -12.60 -8.07 4.84
N ALA A 172 -12.97 -6.92 5.41
CA ALA A 172 -12.33 -6.38 6.60
C ALA A 172 -12.45 -7.31 7.81
N VAL A 173 -13.65 -7.85 8.06
CA VAL A 173 -13.91 -8.83 9.12
C VAL A 173 -13.10 -10.10 8.86
N PHE A 174 -13.11 -10.63 7.64
CA PHE A 174 -12.38 -11.84 7.28
C PHE A 174 -10.87 -11.68 7.49
N LEU A 175 -10.25 -10.65 6.92
CA LEU A 175 -8.80 -10.42 7.05
C LEU A 175 -8.38 -10.19 8.50
N ASN A 176 -9.22 -9.51 9.31
CA ASN A 176 -8.97 -9.37 10.74
C ASN A 176 -9.05 -10.71 11.49
N SER A 177 -10.01 -11.57 11.13
CA SER A 177 -10.21 -12.86 11.78
C SER A 177 -9.03 -13.83 11.60
N ILE A 178 -8.33 -13.75 10.47
CA ILE A 178 -7.15 -14.58 10.18
C ILE A 178 -5.84 -13.88 10.58
N ASN A 179 -5.83 -12.54 10.66
CA ASN A 179 -4.64 -11.79 11.00
C ASN A 179 -4.93 -10.59 11.92
N ARG A 180 -4.56 -10.73 13.21
CA ARG A 180 -4.75 -9.68 14.22
C ARG A 180 -4.03 -8.36 13.94
N PHE A 181 -3.01 -8.35 13.08
CA PHE A 181 -2.29 -7.12 12.72
C PHE A 181 -3.02 -6.31 11.65
N LEU A 182 -3.99 -6.91 10.95
CA LEU A 182 -4.96 -6.23 10.10
C LEU A 182 -6.20 -5.93 10.91
N THR A 183 -6.26 -4.78 11.58
CA THR A 183 -7.50 -4.39 12.28
C THR A 183 -8.63 -4.22 11.28
N GLU A 184 -9.84 -4.66 11.62
CA GLU A 184 -11.05 -4.49 10.79
C GLU A 184 -11.22 -3.03 10.35
N LYS A 185 -11.02 -2.09 11.28
CA LYS A 185 -11.08 -0.65 10.97
C LYS A 185 -10.09 -0.24 9.88
N ALA A 186 -8.83 -0.62 9.99
CA ALA A 186 -7.81 -0.25 9.01
C ALA A 186 -8.10 -0.85 7.63
N VAL A 187 -8.54 -2.11 7.58
CA VAL A 187 -8.90 -2.76 6.30
C VAL A 187 -10.13 -2.08 5.69
N ARG A 188 -11.17 -1.81 6.48
CA ARG A 188 -12.37 -1.09 6.01
C ARG A 188 -12.01 0.27 5.43
N GLU A 189 -11.18 1.06 6.12
CA GLU A 189 -10.76 2.38 5.65
C GLU A 189 -9.99 2.29 4.33
N MET A 190 -9.08 1.32 4.19
CA MET A 190 -8.37 1.07 2.93
C MET A 190 -9.32 0.71 1.78
N PHE A 191 -10.26 -0.22 2.02
CA PHE A 191 -11.21 -0.63 1.00
C PHE A 191 -12.18 0.49 0.64
N TYR A 192 -12.71 1.26 1.60
CA TYR A 192 -13.60 2.38 1.30
C TYR A 192 -12.90 3.44 0.44
N HIS A 193 -11.62 3.73 0.74
CA HIS A 193 -10.83 4.62 -0.11
C HIS A 193 -10.64 4.05 -1.53
N HIS A 194 -10.37 2.74 -1.64
CA HIS A 194 -10.29 2.04 -2.90
C HIS A 194 -11.59 2.15 -3.72
N LEU A 195 -12.75 1.88 -3.08
CA LEU A 195 -14.06 1.96 -3.72
C LEU A 195 -14.34 3.35 -4.29
N ASP A 196 -14.03 4.39 -3.51
CA ASP A 196 -14.24 5.77 -3.91
C ASP A 196 -13.40 6.15 -5.14
N LEU A 197 -12.10 5.80 -5.13
CA LEU A 197 -11.22 6.06 -6.28
C LEU A 197 -11.68 5.32 -7.54
N THR A 198 -11.99 4.03 -7.43
CA THR A 198 -12.46 3.21 -8.57
C THR A 198 -13.80 3.72 -9.12
N LYS A 199 -14.71 4.19 -8.24
CA LYS A 199 -15.95 4.86 -8.67
C LYS A 199 -15.67 6.17 -9.40
N GLN A 200 -14.71 6.97 -8.92
CA GLN A 200 -14.29 8.20 -9.61
C GLN A 200 -13.70 7.91 -11.00
N GLU A 201 -12.89 6.85 -11.14
CA GLU A 201 -12.35 6.38 -12.43
C GLU A 201 -13.49 5.99 -13.37
N ALA A 202 -14.42 5.15 -12.92
CA ALA A 202 -15.57 4.74 -13.73
C ALA A 202 -16.41 5.94 -14.21
N VAL A 203 -16.69 6.90 -13.32
CA VAL A 203 -17.44 8.12 -13.68
C VAL A 203 -16.66 8.98 -14.67
N ALA A 204 -15.35 9.14 -14.50
CA ALA A 204 -14.51 9.90 -15.42
C ALA A 204 -14.51 9.26 -16.82
N MET A 205 -14.35 7.93 -16.89
CA MET A 205 -14.39 7.17 -18.14
C MET A 205 -15.76 7.26 -18.84
N ILE A 206 -16.87 7.09 -18.12
CA ILE A 206 -18.24 7.21 -18.66
C ILE A 206 -18.48 8.60 -19.25
N ASN A 207 -17.98 9.64 -18.59
CA ASN A 207 -18.11 11.03 -19.04
C ASN A 207 -17.06 11.45 -20.06
N MET A 208 -16.16 10.54 -20.47
CA MET A 208 -15.04 10.82 -21.38
C MET A 208 -14.08 11.92 -20.88
N ASP A 209 -13.99 12.10 -19.56
CA ASP A 209 -13.02 13.00 -18.92
C ASP A 209 -11.67 12.27 -18.75
N TYR A 210 -10.97 12.10 -19.86
CA TYR A 210 -9.75 11.28 -19.92
C TYR A 210 -8.59 11.81 -19.06
N GLN A 211 -8.49 13.14 -18.90
CA GLN A 211 -7.45 13.70 -18.04
C GLN A 211 -7.70 13.35 -16.58
N LYS A 212 -8.95 13.53 -16.11
CA LYS A 212 -9.32 13.15 -14.75
C LYS A 212 -9.18 11.65 -14.51
N ASP A 213 -9.56 10.84 -15.50
CA ASP A 213 -9.41 9.39 -15.45
C ASP A 213 -7.94 8.98 -15.22
N ILE A 214 -7.00 9.54 -15.98
CA ILE A 214 -5.55 9.32 -15.78
C ILE A 214 -5.10 9.79 -14.39
N ASP A 215 -5.49 11.01 -13.98
CA ASP A 215 -5.10 11.58 -12.68
C ASP A 215 -5.65 10.76 -11.49
N VAL A 216 -6.81 10.11 -11.66
CA VAL A 216 -7.39 9.20 -10.66
C VAL A 216 -6.67 7.85 -10.67
N TYR A 217 -6.34 7.31 -11.85
CA TYR A 217 -5.62 6.05 -11.95
C TYR A 217 -4.23 6.09 -11.29
N ASP A 218 -3.49 7.18 -11.42
CA ASP A 218 -2.21 7.38 -10.70
C ASP A 218 -2.38 7.22 -9.18
N LYS A 219 -3.52 7.67 -8.64
CA LYS A 219 -3.86 7.52 -7.21
C LYS A 219 -4.26 6.09 -6.89
N ILE A 220 -5.03 5.43 -7.76
CA ILE A 220 -5.43 4.03 -7.61
C ILE A 220 -4.20 3.13 -7.56
N GLU A 221 -3.25 3.27 -8.50
CA GLU A 221 -2.04 2.45 -8.52
C GLU A 221 -1.20 2.62 -7.26
N LYS A 222 -1.03 3.87 -6.79
CA LYS A 222 -0.33 4.15 -5.53
C LYS A 222 -1.05 3.50 -4.35
N GLN A 223 -2.37 3.64 -4.28
CA GLN A 223 -3.20 3.11 -3.21
C GLN A 223 -3.20 1.57 -3.20
N ALA A 224 -3.20 0.92 -4.38
CA ALA A 224 -3.09 -0.53 -4.51
C ALA A 224 -1.78 -1.07 -3.93
N ARG A 225 -0.65 -0.39 -4.21
CA ARG A 225 0.65 -0.72 -3.58
C ARG A 225 0.64 -0.52 -2.08
N GLU A 226 0.01 0.54 -1.57
CA GLU A 226 -0.13 0.78 -0.13
C GLU A 226 -0.98 -0.31 0.56
N MET A 227 -2.07 -0.76 -0.07
CA MET A 227 -2.87 -1.90 0.40
C MET A 227 -2.05 -3.19 0.41
N ALA A 228 -1.30 -3.47 -0.65
CA ALA A 228 -0.41 -4.62 -0.73
C ALA A 228 0.64 -4.60 0.39
N ASP A 229 1.23 -3.45 0.66
CA ASP A 229 2.24 -3.29 1.70
C ASP A 229 1.67 -3.49 3.10
N ALA A 230 0.50 -2.91 3.39
CA ALA A 230 -0.19 -3.10 4.67
C ALA A 230 -0.56 -4.57 4.92
N ILE A 231 -1.07 -5.26 3.89
CA ILE A 231 -1.45 -6.67 3.97
C ILE A 231 -0.19 -7.54 4.15
N SER A 232 0.83 -7.37 3.30
CA SER A 232 2.06 -8.17 3.41
C SER A 232 2.80 -7.95 4.74
N ASP A 233 2.87 -6.71 5.23
CA ASP A 233 3.42 -6.40 6.56
C ASP A 233 2.75 -7.21 7.66
N ALA A 234 1.42 -7.31 7.62
CA ALA A 234 0.68 -8.07 8.61
C ALA A 234 0.92 -9.57 8.48
N MET A 235 1.02 -10.09 7.26
CA MET A 235 1.31 -11.52 7.02
C MET A 235 2.69 -11.91 7.56
N VAL A 236 3.70 -11.09 7.29
CA VAL A 236 5.06 -11.29 7.80
C VAL A 236 5.08 -11.24 9.33
N LYS A 237 4.40 -10.26 9.94
CA LYS A 237 4.28 -10.16 11.41
C LYS A 237 3.54 -11.36 12.03
N GLY A 238 2.58 -11.95 11.30
CA GLY A 238 1.83 -13.12 11.74
C GLY A 238 2.65 -14.41 11.70
N TYR A 239 3.57 -14.53 10.72
CA TYR A 239 4.30 -15.76 10.41
C TYR A 239 5.81 -15.53 10.22
N PRO A 240 6.52 -14.89 11.17
CA PRO A 240 7.91 -14.49 10.97
C PRO A 240 8.88 -15.66 10.74
N SER A 241 8.54 -16.89 11.11
CA SER A 241 9.37 -18.08 10.84
C SER A 241 9.25 -18.61 9.41
N MET A 242 8.28 -18.12 8.64
CA MET A 242 8.10 -18.47 7.22
C MET A 242 8.82 -17.49 6.28
N PHE A 243 9.35 -16.40 6.84
CA PHE A 243 9.94 -15.26 6.17
C PHE A 243 11.29 -14.91 6.78
#